data_AF-A0A3B4U067-F1
#
_entry.id   AF-A0A3B4U067-F1
#
_cell.length_a   1.000
_cell.length_b   1.000
_cell.length_c   1.000
_cell.angle_alpha   90.00
_cell.angle_beta   90.00
_cell.angle_gamma   90.00
#
_symmetry.space_group_name_H-M   'P 1'
#
loop_
_entity.id
_entity.type
_entity.pdbx_description
1 polymer ?
#
loop_
_entity_poly.entity_id
_entity_poly.type
_entity_poly.pdbx_seq_one_letter_code
_entity_poly.pdbx_strand_id
1 'polypeptide(L)'
;MILLKSEVKSYRTGENAQLTCHYPDSQKSNTKYLCKGENPSNCEELIHTTETERNVVKGRYDIRDNQRIKYFYVYINNLCTADSGTYWCGSERKGHPATYTKIHLSVGKYSCLVLLRSSNWPELSYSLASTVPST
;
A
#
# COMPACT_ATOMS: atom_id res chain seq x y z
N MET A 1 -14.40 -11.89 -12.21
CA MET A 1 -13.50 -11.37 -11.17
C MET A 1 -13.18 -12.48 -10.20
N ILE A 2 -11.90 -12.77 -9.98
CA ILE A 2 -11.45 -13.87 -9.11
C ILE A 2 -10.59 -13.29 -7.98
N LEU A 3 -11.02 -13.45 -6.73
CA LEU A 3 -10.21 -13.09 -5.56
C LEU A 3 -9.25 -14.24 -5.25
N LEU A 4 -7.94 -13.99 -5.38
CA LEU A 4 -6.90 -14.97 -5.07
C LEU A 4 -6.54 -14.97 -3.60
N LYS A 5 -6.48 -13.77 -2.99
CA LYS A 5 -6.02 -13.59 -1.62
C LYS A 5 -6.58 -12.30 -1.03
N SER A 6 -6.79 -12.31 0.29
CA SER A 6 -7.12 -11.12 1.08
C SER A 6 -6.14 -10.99 2.24
N GLU A 7 -5.58 -9.81 2.44
CA GLU A 7 -4.59 -9.54 3.48
C GLU A 7 -4.91 -8.24 4.23
N VAL A 8 -4.43 -8.14 5.47
CA VAL A 8 -4.40 -6.90 6.24
C VAL A 8 -2.94 -6.55 6.49
N LYS A 9 -2.55 -5.30 6.23
CA LYS A 9 -1.21 -4.79 6.52
C LYS A 9 -1.31 -3.53 7.37
N SER A 10 -0.47 -3.45 8.39
CA SER A 10 -0.40 -2.32 9.30
C SER A 10 0.98 -1.68 9.21
N TYR A 11 1.00 -0.36 9.09
CA TYR A 11 2.20 0.46 8.95
C TYR A 11 2.09 1.70 9.83
N ARG A 12 3.22 2.38 9.98
CA ARG A 12 3.30 3.71 10.59
C ARG A 12 3.51 4.76 9.53
N THR A 13 3.10 5.98 9.85
CA THR A 13 3.40 7.17 9.05
C THR A 13 4.92 7.25 8.80
N GLY A 14 5.34 7.56 7.58
CA GLY A 14 6.73 7.62 7.14
C GLY A 14 7.34 6.29 6.68
N GLU A 15 6.71 5.14 6.99
CA GLU A 15 7.19 3.84 6.52
C GLU A 15 6.90 3.63 5.03
N ASN A 16 7.56 2.62 4.44
CA ASN A 16 7.31 2.18 3.07
C ASN A 16 6.54 0.86 3.09
N ALA A 17 5.47 0.76 2.31
CA ALA A 17 4.76 -0.50 2.10
C ALA A 17 5.42 -1.33 1.00
N GLN A 18 5.38 -2.65 1.16
CA GLN A 18 5.56 -3.61 0.07
C GLN A 18 4.32 -4.49 0.00
N LEU A 19 3.62 -4.44 -1.12
CA LEU A 19 2.48 -5.28 -1.46
C LEU A 19 2.96 -6.41 -2.36
N THR A 20 2.55 -7.64 -2.05
CA THR A 20 3.02 -8.84 -2.76
C THR A 20 1.81 -9.53 -3.38
N CYS A 21 1.83 -9.67 -4.70
CA CYS A 21 0.62 -9.99 -5.45
C CYS A 21 0.89 -11.15 -6.41
N HIS A 22 0.29 -12.31 -6.11
CA HIS A 22 0.36 -13.50 -6.95
C HIS A 22 -0.60 -13.39 -8.14
N TYR A 23 -0.28 -14.06 -9.25
CA TYR A 23 -1.19 -14.25 -10.37
C TYR A 23 -1.01 -15.62 -11.03
N PRO A 24 -2.04 -16.16 -11.70
CA PRO A 24 -1.93 -17.44 -12.41
C PRO A 24 -0.98 -17.38 -13.60
N ASP A 25 -0.36 -18.50 -13.95
CA ASP A 25 0.58 -18.55 -15.09
C ASP A 25 -0.05 -18.12 -16.43
N SER A 26 -1.35 -18.38 -16.61
CA SER A 26 -2.13 -17.92 -17.78
C SER A 26 -2.19 -16.39 -17.94
N GLN A 27 -1.82 -15.64 -16.90
CA GLN A 27 -1.81 -14.17 -16.87
C GLN A 27 -0.40 -13.58 -16.81
N LYS A 28 0.62 -14.38 -17.09
CA LYS A 28 2.01 -13.94 -17.07
C LYS A 28 2.27 -12.70 -17.93
N SER A 29 1.69 -12.65 -19.13
CA SER A 29 1.83 -11.53 -20.07
C SER A 29 0.86 -10.37 -19.82
N ASN A 30 -0.04 -10.48 -18.84
CA ASN A 30 -1.05 -9.45 -18.58
C ASN A 30 -0.43 -8.21 -17.93
N THR A 31 -1.09 -7.07 -18.10
CA THR A 31 -0.76 -5.86 -17.35
C THR A 31 -1.07 -6.07 -15.87
N LYS A 32 -0.15 -5.63 -15.01
CA LYS A 32 -0.31 -5.65 -13.55
C LYS A 32 -0.60 -4.23 -13.09
N TYR A 33 -1.46 -4.07 -12.10
CA TYR A 33 -1.81 -2.75 -11.58
C TYR A 33 -2.12 -2.77 -10.09
N LEU A 34 -2.03 -1.59 -9.49
CA LEU A 34 -2.56 -1.29 -8.17
C LEU A 34 -3.66 -0.26 -8.30
N CYS A 35 -4.80 -0.53 -7.69
CA CYS A 35 -5.86 0.46 -7.52
C CYS A 35 -6.32 0.58 -6.06
N LYS A 36 -6.91 1.72 -5.69
CA LYS A 36 -7.44 2.00 -4.36
C LYS A 36 -8.95 2.26 -4.42
N GLY A 37 -9.70 1.60 -3.54
CA GLY A 37 -11.15 1.74 -3.46
C GLY A 37 -11.83 0.50 -2.86
N GLU A 38 -13.11 0.63 -2.51
CA GLU A 38 -13.86 -0.46 -1.88
C GLU A 38 -14.18 -1.61 -2.84
N ASN A 39 -14.25 -1.32 -4.14
CA ASN A 39 -14.55 -2.31 -5.17
C ASN A 39 -13.49 -2.23 -6.30
N PRO A 40 -12.94 -3.38 -6.74
CA PRO A 40 -11.89 -3.42 -7.76
C PRO A 40 -12.36 -3.04 -9.17
N SER A 41 -13.67 -2.99 -9.44
CA SER A 41 -14.21 -2.62 -10.74
C SER A 41 -14.38 -1.10 -10.93
N ASN A 42 -14.32 -0.31 -9.85
CA ASN A 42 -14.50 1.15 -9.88
C ASN A 42 -13.48 1.90 -8.99
N CYS A 43 -12.37 1.25 -8.66
CA CYS A 43 -11.29 1.84 -7.87
C CYS A 43 -10.48 2.85 -8.69
N GLU A 44 -9.77 3.74 -7.99
CA GLU A 44 -8.79 4.65 -8.57
C GLU A 44 -7.50 3.88 -8.90
N GLU A 45 -7.13 3.79 -10.17
CA GLU A 45 -5.86 3.20 -10.58
C GLU A 45 -4.68 4.13 -10.22
N LEU A 46 -3.75 3.62 -9.42
CA LEU A 46 -2.61 4.38 -8.94
C LEU A 46 -1.40 4.21 -9.88
N ILE A 47 -1.12 2.97 -10.27
CA ILE A 47 0.01 2.58 -11.13
C ILE A 47 -0.28 1.28 -11.87
N HIS A 48 0.24 1.14 -13.09
CA HIS A 48 0.17 -0.09 -13.89
C HIS A 48 1.47 -0.33 -14.65
N THR A 49 1.69 -1.60 -15.05
CA THR A 49 2.69 -2.00 -16.04
C THR A 49 2.08 -2.01 -17.43
N THR A 50 2.91 -1.95 -18.46
CA THR A 50 2.49 -2.23 -19.85
C THR A 50 2.98 -3.60 -20.30
N GLU A 51 2.65 -4.02 -21.52
CA GLU A 51 3.17 -5.27 -22.08
C GLU A 51 4.70 -5.24 -22.25
N THR A 52 5.26 -4.06 -22.51
CA THR A 52 6.69 -3.84 -22.76
C THR A 52 7.44 -3.37 -21.51
N GLU A 53 6.81 -2.59 -20.64
CA GLU A 53 7.42 -2.03 -19.43
C GLU A 53 6.85 -2.67 -18.17
N ARG A 54 7.68 -3.51 -17.54
CA ARG A 54 7.29 -4.36 -16.39
C ARG A 54 7.69 -3.79 -15.04
N ASN A 55 8.53 -2.78 -15.04
CA ASN A 55 8.97 -2.04 -13.88
C ASN A 55 8.64 -0.57 -14.13
N VAL A 56 7.68 -0.02 -13.38
CA VAL A 56 7.19 1.35 -13.60
C VAL A 56 7.25 2.10 -12.27
N VAL A 57 7.66 3.37 -12.33
CA VAL A 57 7.66 4.27 -11.18
C VAL A 57 6.79 5.48 -11.50
N LYS A 58 5.87 5.81 -10.59
CA LYS A 58 4.98 6.97 -10.71
C LYS A 58 4.80 7.63 -9.35
N GLY A 59 5.45 8.78 -9.16
CA GLY A 59 5.43 9.52 -7.90
C GLY A 59 5.98 8.67 -6.74
N ARG A 60 5.13 8.38 -5.74
CA ARG A 60 5.49 7.54 -4.58
C ARG A 60 5.30 6.04 -4.81
N TYR A 61 4.80 5.63 -5.97
CA TYR A 61 4.49 4.24 -6.30
C TYR A 61 5.56 3.63 -7.23
N ASP A 62 5.94 2.38 -6.96
CA ASP A 62 6.82 1.56 -7.82
C ASP A 62 6.17 0.18 -7.97
N ILE A 63 6.01 -0.31 -9.20
CA ILE A 63 5.50 -1.65 -9.51
C ILE A 63 6.54 -2.47 -10.26
N ARG A 64 6.74 -3.72 -9.87
CA ARG A 64 7.73 -4.64 -10.47
C ARG A 64 7.14 -6.02 -10.69
N ASP A 65 7.06 -6.46 -11.95
CA ASP A 65 6.56 -7.80 -12.29
C ASP A 65 7.68 -8.84 -12.43
N ASN A 66 7.65 -9.87 -11.58
CA ASN A 66 8.52 -11.05 -11.68
C ASN A 66 7.75 -12.27 -12.23
N GLN A 67 7.76 -12.35 -13.56
CA GLN A 67 7.14 -13.43 -14.34
C GLN A 67 7.68 -14.84 -14.09
N ARG A 68 8.88 -15.00 -13.50
CA ARG A 68 9.44 -16.33 -13.23
C ARG A 68 8.71 -17.00 -12.08
N ILE A 69 8.43 -16.23 -11.03
CA ILE A 69 7.77 -16.69 -9.81
C ILE A 69 6.28 -16.36 -9.79
N LYS A 70 5.78 -15.63 -10.79
CA LYS A 70 4.37 -15.24 -10.93
C LYS A 70 3.89 -14.38 -9.76
N TYR A 71 4.76 -13.45 -9.36
CA TYR A 71 4.49 -12.42 -8.40
C TYR A 71 4.89 -11.08 -8.98
N PHE A 72 4.07 -10.07 -8.73
CA PHE A 72 4.50 -8.69 -8.82
C PHE A 72 4.48 -8.03 -7.45
N TYR A 73 5.29 -7.00 -7.32
CA TYR A 73 5.47 -6.24 -6.10
C TYR A 73 5.06 -4.80 -6.35
N VAL A 74 4.37 -4.21 -5.39
CA VAL A 74 4.08 -2.78 -5.42
C VAL A 74 4.62 -2.14 -4.15
N TYR A 75 5.37 -1.06 -4.31
CA TYR A 75 5.93 -0.29 -3.23
C TYR A 75 5.21 1.05 -3.12
N ILE A 76 4.88 1.45 -1.90
CA ILE A 76 4.30 2.76 -1.60
C ILE A 76 5.25 3.45 -0.63
N ASN A 77 5.90 4.52 -1.08
CA ASN A 77 6.91 5.22 -0.29
C ASN A 77 6.31 6.30 0.59
N ASN A 78 6.86 6.50 1.79
CA ASN A 78 6.51 7.58 2.71
C ASN A 78 4.99 7.62 3.03
N LEU A 79 4.46 6.55 3.61
CA LEU A 79 3.04 6.42 3.94
C LEU A 79 2.53 7.52 4.88
N CYS A 80 1.29 7.94 4.70
CA CYS A 80 0.57 8.79 5.65
C CYS A 80 -0.77 8.17 6.06
N THR A 81 -1.42 8.72 7.10
CA THR A 81 -2.70 8.17 7.58
C THR A 81 -3.79 8.13 6.51
N ALA A 82 -3.76 9.06 5.55
CA ALA A 82 -4.69 9.10 4.41
C ALA A 82 -4.44 7.98 3.38
N ASP A 83 -3.27 7.34 3.41
CA ASP A 83 -3.01 6.15 2.61
C ASP A 83 -3.78 4.93 3.12
N SER A 84 -4.34 4.95 4.34
CA SER A 84 -5.19 3.86 4.81
C SER A 84 -6.37 3.59 3.88
N GLY A 85 -6.79 2.33 3.77
CA GLY A 85 -7.94 1.92 2.98
C GLY A 85 -7.75 0.58 2.27
N THR A 86 -8.70 0.27 1.40
CA THR A 86 -8.70 -0.96 0.61
C THR A 86 -7.95 -0.74 -0.71
N TYR A 87 -7.00 -1.62 -0.97
CA TYR A 87 -6.22 -1.69 -2.20
C TYR A 87 -6.47 -3.02 -2.91
N TRP A 88 -6.37 -3.00 -4.23
CA TRP A 88 -6.46 -4.18 -5.07
C TRP A 88 -5.27 -4.23 -6.02
N CYS A 89 -4.52 -5.31 -5.89
CA CYS A 89 -3.58 -5.73 -6.91
C CYS A 89 -4.35 -6.48 -7.99
N GLY A 90 -4.33 -6.00 -9.22
CA GLY A 90 -5.01 -6.60 -10.34
C GLY A 90 -4.06 -7.14 -11.41
N SER A 91 -4.49 -8.20 -12.07
CA SER A 91 -3.87 -8.74 -13.28
C SER A 91 -4.97 -9.05 -14.28
N GLU A 92 -4.97 -8.37 -15.42
CA GLU A 92 -6.09 -8.36 -16.36
C GLU A 92 -5.63 -8.42 -17.82
N ARG A 93 -6.44 -9.10 -18.65
CA ARG A 93 -6.34 -9.11 -20.11
C ARG A 93 -7.74 -9.05 -20.69
N LYS A 94 -7.90 -8.32 -21.80
CA LYS A 94 -9.16 -8.26 -22.55
C LYS A 94 -9.73 -9.67 -22.78
N GLY A 95 -11.02 -9.86 -22.46
CA GLY A 95 -11.75 -11.10 -22.68
C GLY A 95 -11.53 -12.22 -21.65
N HIS A 96 -10.78 -11.98 -20.56
CA HIS A 96 -10.54 -12.98 -19.51
C HIS A 96 -10.94 -12.43 -18.12
N PRO A 97 -11.33 -13.29 -17.17
CA PRO A 97 -11.60 -12.85 -15.81
C PRO A 97 -10.34 -12.26 -15.15
N ALA A 98 -10.40 -11.00 -14.72
CA ALA A 98 -9.35 -10.39 -13.92
C ALA A 98 -9.21 -11.09 -12.55
N THR A 99 -7.95 -11.27 -12.12
CA THR A 99 -7.64 -11.82 -10.80
C THR A 99 -7.10 -10.74 -9.88
N TYR A 100 -7.46 -10.84 -8.59
CA TYR A 100 -7.18 -9.80 -7.62
C TYR A 100 -6.59 -10.33 -6.32
N THR A 101 -5.70 -9.55 -5.72
CA THR A 101 -5.34 -9.65 -4.30
C THR A 101 -5.87 -8.41 -3.58
N LYS A 102 -6.76 -8.61 -2.60
CA LYS A 102 -7.28 -7.53 -1.74
C LYS A 102 -6.29 -7.28 -0.61
N ILE A 103 -5.93 -6.02 -0.38
CA ILE A 103 -5.12 -5.61 0.76
C ILE A 103 -5.86 -4.50 1.50
N HIS A 104 -6.18 -4.71 2.77
CA HIS A 104 -6.58 -3.63 3.65
C HIS A 104 -5.33 -3.07 4.33
N LEU A 105 -4.97 -1.83 3.99
CA LEU A 105 -3.79 -1.16 4.50
C LEU A 105 -4.22 -0.16 5.58
N SER A 106 -3.63 -0.27 6.77
CA SER A 106 -3.86 0.64 7.89
C SER A 106 -2.57 1.37 8.22
N VAL A 107 -2.61 2.71 8.28
CA VAL A 107 -1.46 3.54 8.64
C VAL A 107 -1.78 4.30 9.93
N GLY A 108 -1.08 3.93 11.00
CA GLY A 108 -1.15 4.64 12.28
C GLY A 108 -0.23 5.86 12.30
N LYS A 109 -0.57 6.85 13.13
CA LYS A 109 0.42 7.85 13.57
C LYS A 109 1.45 7.16 14.48
N TYR A 110 2.62 7.77 14.63
CA TYR A 110 3.50 7.41 15.73
C TYR A 110 2.73 7.54 17.04
N SER A 111 2.42 6.42 17.69
CA SER A 111 2.29 6.46 19.14
C SER A 111 3.71 6.49 19.66
N CYS A 112 4.10 7.58 20.32
CA CYS A 112 5.19 7.52 21.26
C CYS A 112 4.73 6.61 22.42
N LEU A 113 4.70 5.29 22.18
CA LEU A 113 4.82 4.32 23.25
C LEU A 113 6.28 4.46 23.64
N VAL A 114 6.51 5.47 24.47
CA VAL A 114 7.69 5.58 25.30
C VAL A 114 7.86 4.18 25.88
N LEU A 115 8.86 3.44 25.41
CA LEU A 115 9.44 2.43 26.27
C LEU A 115 9.94 3.25 27.45
N LEU A 116 9.14 3.34 28.52
CA LEU A 116 9.62 3.76 29.82
C LEU A 116 10.58 2.65 30.28
N ARG A 117 11.74 2.57 29.63
CA ARG A 117 12.92 2.00 30.25
C ARG A 117 13.34 3.04 31.26
N SER A 118 12.86 2.82 32.49
CA SER A 118 13.41 3.43 33.68
C SER A 118 14.93 3.34 33.66
N SER A 119 15.60 4.44 33.38
CA SER A 119 16.74 4.93 34.15
C SER A 119 17.17 6.33 33.68
N ASN A 120 16.82 7.32 34.51
CA ASN A 120 17.34 8.70 34.58
C ASN A 120 16.84 9.72 33.54
N TRP A 121 16.03 10.66 34.05
CA TRP A 121 15.68 11.93 33.42
C TRP A 121 16.24 13.07 34.30
N PRO A 122 17.04 14.02 33.79
CA PRO A 122 17.08 15.37 34.32
C PRO A 122 16.19 16.27 33.45
N GLU A 123 15.36 17.05 34.12
CA GLU A 123 14.41 18.02 33.57
C GLU A 123 14.99 18.85 32.42
N LEU A 124 14.27 18.97 31.30
CA LEU A 124 14.21 20.23 30.53
C LEU A 124 12.87 20.29 29.79
N SER A 125 11.95 21.02 30.41
CA SER A 125 10.82 21.77 29.89
C SER A 125 10.59 21.80 28.37
N TYR A 126 9.41 21.37 27.93
CA TYR A 126 8.65 22.06 26.89
C TYR A 126 7.16 22.00 27.24
N SER A 127 6.67 23.09 27.82
CA SER A 127 5.24 23.41 27.87
C SER A 127 4.75 23.72 26.45
N LEU A 128 3.66 23.11 25.99
CA LEU A 128 2.84 23.72 24.97
C LEU A 128 1.39 23.69 25.43
N ALA A 129 0.96 24.87 25.89
CA ALA A 129 -0.40 25.20 26.20
C ALA A 129 -1.32 24.84 25.01
N SER A 130 -2.39 24.11 25.29
CA SER A 130 -3.54 24.08 24.40
C SER A 130 -4.49 25.19 24.84
N THR A 131 -4.63 26.24 24.03
CA THR A 131 -5.77 27.15 24.14
C THR A 131 -6.15 27.62 22.74
N VAL A 132 -7.37 27.23 22.33
CA VAL A 132 -8.04 27.69 21.11
C VAL A 132 -8.63 29.07 21.41
N PRO A 133 -8.48 30.10 20.54
CA PRO A 133 -9.19 31.35 20.71
C PRO A 133 -10.66 31.20 20.27
N SER A 134 -11.56 31.63 21.14
CA SER A 134 -12.96 31.89 20.82
C SER A 134 -13.13 33.31 20.27
N THR A 135 -13.76 33.43 19.10
CA THR A 135 -14.53 34.61 18.66
C THR A 135 -15.80 34.14 18.00
#